data_AF-A0A7C4QX33-F1
#
_entry.id   AF-A0A7C4QX33-F1
#
_cell.length_a   1.000
_cell.length_b   1.000
_cell.length_c   1.000
_cell.angle_alpha   90.00
_cell.angle_beta   90.00
_cell.angle_gamma   90.00
#
_symmetry.space_group_name_H-M   'P 1'
#
loop_
_entity.id
_entity.type
_entity.pdbx_description
1 polymer ?
#
loop_
_entity_poly.entity_id
_entity_poly.type
_entity_poly.pdbx_seq_one_letter_code
_entity_poly.pdbx_strand_id
1 'polypeptide(L)'
;MSDKAQSADESLRRVLRSARPVAGLPPGFQNAVWRRIEAAETAEQAPALLRAWLETWVKRLWRPRFALASLAFFLVTGALAGFLSSAGGVKQQAQERYLLAVAPNTLR
;
A
#
# COMPACT_ATOMS: atom_id res chain seq x y z
N MET A 1 -36.94 -32.97 -9.39
CA MET A 1 -35.48 -32.95 -9.67
C MET A 1 -34.63 -33.09 -8.41
N SER A 2 -35.10 -32.64 -7.23
CA SER A 2 -34.37 -32.75 -5.95
C SER A 2 -34.20 -34.18 -5.41
N ASP A 3 -35.11 -35.10 -5.74
CA ASP A 3 -35.11 -36.47 -5.20
C ASP A 3 -33.96 -37.33 -5.76
N LYS A 4 -33.62 -37.15 -7.03
CA LYS A 4 -32.43 -37.76 -7.65
C LYS A 4 -31.13 -37.24 -7.05
N ALA A 5 -31.08 -35.96 -6.69
CA ALA A 5 -29.90 -35.35 -6.08
C ALA A 5 -29.65 -35.89 -4.66
N GLN A 6 -30.72 -36.07 -3.87
CA GLN A 6 -30.63 -36.69 -2.55
C GLN A 6 -30.22 -38.17 -2.60
N SER A 7 -30.78 -38.93 -3.55
CA SER A 7 -30.40 -40.33 -3.75
C SER A 7 -28.93 -40.50 -4.18
N ALA A 8 -28.45 -39.62 -5.07
CA ALA A 8 -27.06 -39.60 -5.49
C ALA A 8 -26.09 -39.22 -4.34
N ASP A 9 -26.47 -38.24 -3.51
CA ASP A 9 -25.68 -37.83 -2.34
C ASP A 9 -25.57 -38.97 -1.30
N GLU A 10 -26.65 -39.72 -1.08
CA GLU A 10 -26.63 -40.86 -0.15
C GLU A 10 -25.78 -42.03 -0.69
N SER A 11 -25.87 -42.31 -2.00
CA SER A 11 -25.00 -43.30 -2.65
C SER A 11 -23.53 -42.94 -2.54
N LEU A 12 -23.19 -41.67 -2.80
CA LEU A 12 -21.83 -41.14 -2.69
C LEU A 12 -21.31 -41.24 -1.25
N ARG A 13 -22.12 -40.84 -0.26
CA ARG A 13 -21.75 -40.97 1.16
C ARG A 13 -21.47 -42.42 1.55
N ARG A 14 -22.22 -43.37 1.02
CA ARG A 14 -22.04 -44.80 1.28
C ARG A 14 -20.69 -45.30 0.76
N VAL A 15 -20.33 -44.92 -0.46
CA VAL A 15 -19.04 -45.25 -1.08
C VAL A 15 -17.90 -44.61 -0.28
N LEU A 16 -18.01 -43.32 0.06
CA LEU A 16 -16.99 -42.60 0.83
C LEU A 16 -16.76 -43.20 2.23
N ARG A 17 -17.82 -43.65 2.91
CA ARG A 17 -17.69 -44.35 4.20
C ARG A 17 -17.01 -45.70 4.03
N SER A 18 -17.34 -46.46 2.97
CA SER A 18 -16.72 -47.76 2.70
C SER A 18 -15.25 -47.66 2.31
N ALA A 19 -14.86 -46.56 1.66
CA ALA A 19 -13.49 -46.31 1.21
C ALA A 19 -12.60 -45.66 2.28
N ARG A 20 -13.15 -45.28 3.45
CA ARG A 20 -12.38 -44.61 4.50
C ARG A 20 -11.52 -45.64 5.22
N PRO A 21 -10.18 -45.58 5.12
CA PRO A 21 -9.33 -46.45 5.90
C PRO A 21 -9.49 -46.09 7.38
N VAL A 22 -9.85 -47.06 8.21
CA VAL A 22 -9.84 -46.92 9.67
C VAL A 22 -8.40 -47.08 10.15
N ALA A 23 -7.52 -46.16 9.74
CA ALA A 23 -6.20 -46.06 10.34
C ALA A 23 -6.36 -45.31 11.66
N GLY A 24 -6.01 -45.96 12.77
CA GLY A 24 -5.95 -45.29 14.07
C GLY A 24 -5.02 -44.09 13.99
N LEU A 25 -5.51 -42.91 14.39
CA LEU A 25 -4.67 -41.72 14.40
C LEU A 25 -3.47 -41.98 15.33
N PRO A 26 -2.24 -41.64 14.90
CA PRO A 26 -1.08 -41.72 15.78
C PRO A 26 -1.30 -40.89 17.05
N PRO A 27 -0.79 -41.34 18.22
CA PRO A 27 -0.89 -40.55 19.44
C PRO A 27 -0.28 -39.16 19.21
N GLY A 28 -1.02 -38.11 19.56
CA GLY A 28 -0.58 -36.72 19.40
C GLY A 28 -0.82 -36.09 18.02
N PHE A 29 -1.40 -36.81 17.04
CA PHE A 29 -1.76 -36.24 15.74
C PHE A 29 -2.67 -35.01 15.87
N GLN A 30 -3.70 -35.09 16.72
CA GLN A 30 -4.62 -33.98 16.95
C GLN A 30 -3.91 -32.75 17.52
N ASN A 31 -3.02 -32.96 18.50
CA ASN A 31 -2.22 -31.86 19.08
C ASN A 31 -1.29 -31.23 18.04
N ALA A 32 -0.70 -32.03 17.15
CA ALA A 32 0.16 -31.53 16.09
C ALA A 32 -0.62 -30.73 15.02
N VAL A 33 -1.83 -31.15 14.69
CA VAL A 33 -2.73 -30.41 13.79
C VAL A 33 -3.15 -29.09 14.43
N TRP A 34 -3.62 -29.13 15.68
CA TRP A 34 -4.03 -27.92 16.41
C TRP A 34 -2.90 -26.91 16.55
N ARG A 35 -1.69 -27.35 16.91
CA ARG A 35 -0.52 -26.48 16.97
C ARG A 35 -0.19 -25.82 15.63
N ARG A 36 -0.44 -26.51 14.50
CA ARG A 36 -0.22 -25.94 13.16
C ARG A 36 -1.30 -24.92 12.79
N ILE A 37 -2.55 -25.15 13.20
CA ILE A 37 -3.65 -24.20 12.99
C ILE A 37 -3.38 -22.93 13.80
N GLU A 38 -3.08 -23.05 15.09
CA GLU A 38 -2.73 -21.91 15.95
C GLU A 38 -1.52 -21.15 15.40
N ALA A 39 -0.47 -21.85 14.95
CA ALA A 39 0.69 -21.21 14.34
C ALA A 39 0.33 -20.44 13.06
N ALA A 40 -0.57 -20.96 12.24
CA ALA A 40 -1.03 -20.28 11.03
C ALA A 40 -1.89 -19.04 11.35
N GLU A 41 -2.83 -19.15 12.29
CA GLU A 41 -3.66 -18.03 12.74
C GLU A 41 -2.80 -16.91 13.35
N THR A 42 -1.83 -17.26 14.19
CA THR A 42 -0.92 -16.30 14.83
C THR A 42 0.02 -15.66 13.81
N ALA A 43 0.47 -16.39 12.77
CA ALA A 43 1.31 -15.87 11.71
C ALA A 43 0.58 -14.84 10.83
N GLU A 44 -0.75 -14.94 10.67
CA GLU A 44 -1.53 -13.92 9.98
C GLU A 44 -1.69 -12.63 10.80
N GLN A 45 -1.63 -12.72 12.13
CA GLN A 45 -1.68 -11.56 13.02
C GLN A 45 -0.35 -10.81 13.17
N ALA A 46 0.79 -11.46 12.96
CA ALA A 46 2.10 -10.84 13.20
C ALA A 46 2.41 -9.60 12.32
N PRO A 47 2.01 -9.50 11.04
CA PRO A 47 2.15 -8.26 10.26
C PRO A 47 0.86 -7.42 10.21
N ALA A 48 -0.19 -7.77 10.98
CA ALA A 48 -1.51 -7.16 10.86
C ALA A 48 -1.51 -5.67 11.23
N LEU A 49 -0.69 -5.24 12.19
CA LEU A 49 -0.61 -3.82 12.59
C LEU A 49 -0.01 -2.94 11.48
N LEU A 50 1.06 -3.40 10.84
CA LEU A 50 1.68 -2.66 9.73
C LEU A 50 0.76 -2.63 8.51
N ARG A 51 0.10 -3.74 8.17
CA ARG A 51 -0.88 -3.79 7.09
C ARG A 51 -2.09 -2.91 7.37
N ALA A 52 -2.64 -2.95 8.59
CA ALA A 52 -3.79 -2.12 8.98
C ALA A 52 -3.46 -0.63 8.98
N TRP A 53 -2.26 -0.26 9.45
CA TRP A 53 -1.76 1.11 9.35
C TRP A 53 -1.66 1.54 7.88
N LEU A 54 -1.06 0.70 7.02
CA LEU A 54 -0.90 1.00 5.60
C LEU A 54 -2.25 1.16 4.88
N GLU A 55 -3.21 0.27 5.14
CA GLU A 55 -4.56 0.39 4.58
C GLU A 55 -5.27 1.68 5.01
N THR A 56 -5.06 2.12 6.25
CA THR A 56 -5.60 3.38 6.76
C THR A 56 -5.01 4.57 6.00
N TRP A 57 -3.71 4.54 5.73
CA TRP A 57 -3.04 5.56 4.91
C TRP A 57 -3.50 5.55 3.46
N VAL A 58 -3.68 4.37 2.85
CA VAL A 58 -4.17 4.24 1.47
C VAL A 58 -5.60 4.80 1.37
N LYS A 59 -6.49 4.46 2.30
CA LYS A 59 -7.85 5.03 2.38
C LYS A 59 -7.83 6.56 2.57
N ARG A 60 -6.85 7.09 3.31
CA ARG A 60 -6.65 8.53 3.51
C ARG A 60 -6.15 9.22 2.24
N LEU A 61 -5.20 8.61 1.53
CA LEU A 61 -4.59 9.12 0.31
C LEU A 61 -5.57 9.13 -0.87
N TRP A 62 -6.47 8.14 -0.94
CA TRP A 62 -7.55 8.07 -1.93
C TRP A 62 -8.69 9.06 -1.71
N ARG A 63 -8.69 9.84 -0.62
CA ARG A 63 -9.65 10.95 -0.50
C ARG A 63 -9.23 12.07 -1.46
N PRO A 64 -10.12 12.55 -2.35
CA PRO A 64 -9.81 13.60 -3.35
C PRO A 64 -9.29 14.90 -2.73
N ARG A 65 -9.58 15.12 -1.45
CA ARG A 65 -9.07 16.25 -0.66
C ARG A 65 -7.55 16.21 -0.47
N PHE A 66 -6.92 15.04 -0.48
CA PHE A 66 -5.46 14.91 -0.31
C PHE A 66 -4.69 15.28 -1.59
N ALA A 67 -5.26 14.95 -2.77
CA ALA A 67 -4.73 15.41 -4.04
C ALA A 67 -4.74 16.94 -4.14
N LEU A 68 -5.83 17.58 -3.73
CA LEU A 68 -5.93 19.03 -3.68
C LEU A 68 -4.98 19.66 -2.65
N ALA A 69 -4.85 19.04 -1.47
CA ALA A 69 -3.95 19.54 -0.42
C ALA A 69 -2.48 19.44 -0.83
N SER A 70 -2.07 18.33 -1.46
CA SER A 70 -0.70 18.18 -1.97
C SER A 70 -0.41 19.14 -3.12
N LEU A 71 -1.34 19.30 -4.07
CA LEU A 71 -1.20 20.29 -5.15
C LEU A 71 -1.08 21.72 -4.59
N ALA A 72 -1.95 22.11 -3.66
CA ALA A 72 -1.89 23.41 -3.01
C ALA A 72 -0.57 23.59 -2.24
N PHE A 73 -0.11 22.55 -1.55
CA PHE A 73 1.17 22.57 -0.85
C PHE A 73 2.33 22.81 -1.83
N PHE A 74 2.43 22.05 -2.93
CA PHE A 74 3.45 22.25 -3.95
C PHE A 74 3.40 23.64 -4.57
N LEU A 75 2.20 24.18 -4.82
CA LEU A 75 2.04 25.53 -5.33
C LEU A 75 2.53 26.58 -4.33
N VAL A 76 2.18 26.46 -3.05
CA VAL A 76 2.63 27.38 -2.00
C VAL A 76 4.14 27.29 -1.81
N THR A 77 4.69 26.07 -1.73
CA THR A 77 6.13 25.87 -1.60
C THR A 77 6.89 26.40 -2.82
N GLY A 78 6.41 26.13 -4.03
CA GLY A 78 7.00 26.63 -5.27
C GLY A 78 6.92 28.15 -5.39
N ALA A 79 5.78 28.74 -5.02
CA ALA A 79 5.60 30.20 -5.01
C ALA A 79 6.52 30.86 -3.98
N LEU A 80 6.65 30.28 -2.80
CA LEU A 80 7.54 30.79 -1.75
C LEU A 80 9.00 30.69 -2.19
N ALA A 81 9.44 29.53 -2.69
CA ALA A 81 10.79 29.34 -3.21
C ALA A 81 11.10 30.30 -4.37
N GLY A 82 10.18 30.45 -5.32
CA GLY A 82 10.31 31.40 -6.43
C GLY A 82 10.40 32.85 -5.95
N PHE A 83 9.62 33.23 -4.94
CA PHE A 83 9.66 34.56 -4.36
C PHE A 83 11.01 34.86 -3.71
N LEU A 84 11.54 33.95 -2.88
CA LEU A 84 12.86 34.10 -2.27
C LEU A 84 13.98 34.18 -3.32
N SER A 85 13.93 33.35 -4.37
CA SER A 85 14.93 33.39 -5.45
C SER A 85 14.84 34.69 -6.28
N SER A 86 13.65 35.22 -6.50
CA SER A 86 13.47 36.50 -7.23
C SER A 86 14.04 37.69 -6.47
N ALA A 87 13.91 37.71 -5.14
CA ALA A 87 14.46 38.77 -4.30
C ALA A 87 16.00 38.83 -4.37
N GLY A 88 16.65 37.69 -4.59
CA GLY A 88 18.10 37.60 -4.84
C GLY A 88 18.49 38.00 -6.27
N GLY A 89 17.74 37.52 -7.28
CA GLY A 89 18.09 37.67 -8.70
C GLY A 89 17.90 39.07 -9.28
N VAL A 90 16.93 39.86 -8.78
CA VAL A 90 16.67 41.22 -9.30
C VAL A 90 17.87 42.15 -9.13
N LYS A 91 18.66 41.98 -8.05
CA LYS A 91 19.86 42.79 -7.80
C LYS A 91 20.98 42.44 -8.79
N GLN A 92 21.17 41.17 -9.09
CA GLN A 92 22.18 40.71 -10.06
C GLN A 92 21.80 41.12 -11.49
N GLN A 93 20.53 40.96 -11.87
CA GLN A 93 20.04 41.33 -13.20
C GLN A 93 20.08 42.85 -13.43
N ALA A 94 19.84 43.65 -12.38
CA ALA A 94 20.05 45.11 -12.46
C ALA A 94 21.54 45.44 -12.64
N GLN A 95 22.44 44.78 -11.89
CA GLN A 95 23.89 44.99 -11.99
C GLN A 95 24.43 44.63 -13.37
N GLU A 96 23.99 43.52 -13.97
CA GLU A 96 24.37 43.14 -15.34
C GLU A 96 23.95 44.19 -16.37
N ARG A 97 22.74 44.75 -16.23
CA ARG A 97 22.26 45.85 -17.09
C ARG A 97 23.06 47.13 -16.90
N TYR A 98 23.46 47.45 -15.67
CA TYR A 98 24.35 48.58 -15.40
C TYR A 98 25.75 48.35 -15.97
N LEU A 99 26.31 47.15 -15.84
CA LEU A 99 27.64 46.82 -16.38
C LEU A 99 27.64 46.88 -17.91
N LEU A 100 26.59 46.41 -18.58
CA LEU A 100 26.44 46.54 -20.03
C LEU A 100 26.27 48.00 -20.48
N ALA A 101 25.59 48.84 -19.68
CA ALA A 101 25.39 50.26 -20.00
C ALA A 101 26.65 51.11 -19.76
N VAL A 102 27.43 50.82 -18.72
CA VAL A 102 28.62 51.61 -18.34
C VAL A 102 29.88 51.12 -19.03
N ALA A 103 29.98 49.83 -19.34
CA ALA A 103 31.13 49.24 -20.03
C ALA A 103 30.67 48.30 -21.17
N PRO A 104 30.10 48.84 -22.26
CA PRO A 104 29.63 48.04 -23.40
C PRO A 104 30.75 47.32 -24.18
N ASN A 105 32.00 47.42 -23.75
CA ASN A 105 33.15 46.85 -24.44
C ASN A 105 34.18 46.25 -23.46
N THR A 106 33.84 45.11 -22.86
CA THR A 106 34.79 44.30 -22.06
C THR A 106 35.07 42.94 -22.69
N LEU A 107 34.68 42.73 -23.96
CA LEU A 107 35.12 41.58 -24.74
C LEU A 107 36.08 42.04 -25.84
N ARG A 108 37.35 42.21 -25.46
CA ARG A 108 38.46 41.88 -26.35
C ARG A 108 39.64 41.34 -25.55
#